data_AF-A0AAE9LPA4-F1
#
_entry.id   AF-A0AAE9LPA4-F1
#
_cell.length_a   1.000
_cell.length_b   1.000
_cell.length_c   1.000
_cell.angle_alpha   90.00
_cell.angle_beta   90.00
_cell.angle_gamma   90.00
#
_symmetry.space_group_name_H-M   'P 1'
#
loop_
_entity.id
_entity.type
_entity.pdbx_description
1 polymer ?
#
loop_
_entity_poly.entity_id
_entity_poly.type
_entity_poly.pdbx_seq_one_letter_code
_entity_poly.pdbx_strand_id
1 'polypeptide(L)' 'MKKPRKKPEYPPSNWTIDQDSFLIENSSMPIEELLEHLPFNEDEILHRKEILGLSRRQKQMRKFLTI' A
#
# COMPACT_ATOMS: atom_id res chain seq x y z
N MET A 1 -27.99 -17.91 6.68
CA MET A 1 -27.56 -17.79 5.27
C MET A 1 -26.18 -17.14 5.21
N LYS A 2 -25.16 -17.82 4.68
CA LYS A 2 -23.81 -17.23 4.53
C LYS A 2 -23.86 -16.24 3.36
N LYS A 3 -23.64 -14.93 3.62
CA LYS A 3 -23.56 -13.91 2.56
C LYS A 3 -22.41 -14.27 1.60
N PRO A 4 -22.64 -14.35 0.28
CA PRO A 4 -21.57 -14.55 -0.67
C PRO A 4 -20.63 -13.35 -0.57
N ARG A 5 -19.33 -13.61 -0.33
CA ARG A 5 -18.30 -12.58 -0.37
C ARG A 5 -18.25 -12.07 -1.81
N LYS A 6 -18.73 -10.85 -2.05
CA LYS A 6 -18.52 -10.17 -3.33
C LYS A 6 -17.01 -10.13 -3.55
N LYS A 7 -16.53 -10.68 -4.67
CA LYS A 7 -15.16 -10.44 -5.11
C LYS A 7 -15.01 -8.92 -5.20
N PRO A 8 -14.03 -8.31 -4.53
CA PRO A 8 -13.78 -6.89 -4.75
C PRO A 8 -13.42 -6.73 -6.22
N GLU A 9 -14.30 -6.07 -6.98
CA GLU A 9 -13.97 -5.50 -8.27
C GLU A 9 -12.97 -4.38 -7.98
N TYR A 10 -11.69 -4.73 -7.98
CA TYR A 10 -10.66 -3.69 -8.02
C TYR A 10 -10.76 -3.07 -9.41
N PRO A 11 -10.91 -1.74 -9.52
CA PRO A 11 -10.77 -1.08 -10.81
C PRO A 11 -9.45 -1.51 -11.45
N PRO A 12 -9.34 -1.56 -12.79
CA PRO A 12 -8.08 -1.85 -13.47
C PRO A 12 -7.05 -0.85 -12.96
N SER A 13 -6.20 -1.34 -12.07
CA SER A 13 -5.16 -0.54 -11.47
C SER A 13 -3.99 -0.57 -12.43
N ASN A 14 -3.40 0.59 -12.71
CA ASN A 14 -2.13 0.65 -13.44
C ASN A 14 -0.98 0.01 -12.67
N TRP A 15 -1.22 -0.43 -11.43
CA TRP A 15 -0.27 -1.13 -10.57
C TRP A 15 -0.23 -2.61 -10.90
N THR A 16 0.96 -3.12 -11.17
CA THR A 16 1.21 -4.55 -11.27
C THR A 16 1.34 -5.18 -9.88
N ILE A 17 1.21 -6.50 -9.82
CA ILE A 17 1.42 -7.27 -8.59
C ILE A 17 2.84 -7.03 -8.05
N ASP A 18 3.83 -6.94 -8.93
CA ASP A 18 5.24 -6.75 -8.55
C ASP A 18 5.46 -5.36 -7.94
N GLN A 19 4.82 -4.32 -8.48
CA GLN A 19 4.88 -2.97 -7.95
C GLN A 19 4.20 -2.86 -6.58
N ASP A 20 3.04 -3.52 -6.42
CA ASP A 20 2.38 -3.60 -5.12
C ASP A 20 3.24 -4.35 -4.10
N SER A 21 3.86 -5.47 -4.51
CA SER A 21 4.73 -6.28 -3.66
C SER A 21 5.94 -5.47 -3.20
N PHE A 22 6.60 -4.79 -4.14
CA PHE A 22 7.70 -3.87 -3.84
C PHE A 22 7.29 -2.78 -2.84
N LEU A 23 6.13 -2.15 -3.02
CA LEU A 23 5.64 -1.09 -2.14
C LEU A 23 5.28 -1.61 -0.73
N ILE A 24 4.78 -2.84 -0.62
CA ILE A 24 4.47 -3.49 0.67
C ILE A 24 5.75 -3.79 1.43
N GLU A 25 6.74 -4.40 0.76
CA GLU A 25 8.03 -4.77 1.34
C GLU A 25 8.82 -3.54 1.78
N ASN A 26 8.79 -2.48 0.97
CA ASN A 26 9.51 -1.23 1.21
C ASN A 26 8.59 -0.13 1.77
N SER A 27 7.51 -0.49 2.46
CA SER A 27 6.50 0.48 2.93
C SER A 27 7.03 1.58 3.87
N SER A 28 8.13 1.29 4.57
CA SER A 28 8.86 2.22 5.46
C SER A 28 9.92 3.07 4.76
N MET A 29 10.20 2.80 3.49
CA MET A 29 11.15 3.56 2.69
C MET A 29 10.65 5.00 2.47
N PRO A 30 11.55 6.00 2.43
CA PRO A 30 11.22 7.37 2.06
C PRO A 30 10.51 7.44 0.71
N ILE A 31 9.70 8.48 0.51
CA ILE A 31 8.93 8.62 -0.73
C ILE A 31 9.88 8.88 -1.92
N GLU A 32 10.97 9.58 -1.68
CA GLU A 32 11.99 9.92 -2.68
C GLU A 32 12.64 8.67 -3.26
N GLU A 33 13.02 7.70 -2.43
CA GLU A 33 13.58 6.42 -2.88
C GLU A 33 12.51 5.58 -3.63
N LEU A 34 11.26 5.62 -3.17
CA LEU A 34 10.17 4.91 -3.87
C LEU A 34 9.92 5.48 -5.27
N LEU A 35 10.08 6.79 -5.46
CA LEU A 35 9.95 7.45 -6.77
C LEU A 35 11.05 7.06 -7.75
N GLU A 36 12.23 6.67 -7.27
CA GLU A 36 13.32 6.19 -8.14
C GLU A 36 13.05 4.78 -8.69
N HIS A 37 12.25 3.98 -7.97
CA HIS A 37 11.98 2.58 -8.31
C HIS A 37 10.62 2.35 -8.98
N LEU A 38 9.68 3.27 -8.78
CA LEU A 38 8.31 3.12 -9.27
C LEU A 38 7.98 4.18 -10.33
N PRO A 39 7.33 3.80 -11.44
CA PRO A 39 6.97 4.73 -12.51
C PRO A 39 5.68 5.49 -12.18
N PHE A 40 5.61 6.05 -10.98
CA PHE A 40 4.44 6.78 -10.45
C PHE A 40 4.90 8.06 -9.77
N ASN A 41 4.00 9.04 -9.67
CA ASN A 41 4.26 10.24 -8.89
C ASN A 41 3.98 10.02 -7.39
N GLU A 42 4.36 11.01 -6.58
CA GLU A 42 4.22 10.94 -5.13
C GLU A 42 2.77 10.69 -4.69
N ASP A 43 1.82 11.43 -5.27
CA ASP A 43 0.40 11.30 -4.93
C ASP A 43 -0.14 9.91 -5.24
N GLU A 44 0.25 9.33 -6.38
CA GLU A 44 -0.12 7.96 -6.77
C GLU A 44 0.42 6.92 -5.80
N ILE A 45 1.68 7.05 -5.38
CA ILE A 45 2.31 6.14 -4.39
C ILE A 45 1.63 6.29 -3.03
N LEU A 46 1.38 7.52 -2.57
CA LEU A 46 0.70 7.78 -1.30
C LEU A 46 -0.73 7.23 -1.30
N HIS A 47 -1.47 7.45 -2.39
CA HIS A 47 -2.81 6.91 -2.57
C HIS A 47 -2.78 5.38 -2.57
N ARG A 48 -1.79 4.76 -3.23
CA ARG A 48 -1.64 3.31 -3.21
C ARG A 48 -1.31 2.78 -1.82
N LYS A 49 -0.43 3.44 -1.06
CA LYS A 49 -0.15 3.10 0.34
C LYS A 49 -1.42 3.15 1.21
N GLU A 50 -2.34 4.07 0.93
CA GLU A 50 -3.63 4.13 1.62
C GLU A 50 -4.54 2.95 1.25
N ILE A 51 -4.69 2.65 -0.05
CA ILE A 51 -5.47 1.50 -0.56
C ILE A 51 -4.96 0.18 0.02
N LEU A 52 -3.63 -0.01 0.06
CA LEU A 52 -2.98 -1.19 0.63
C LEU A 52 -2.96 -1.20 2.17
N GLY A 53 -3.46 -0.14 2.82
CA GLY A 53 -3.55 -0.04 4.27
C GLY A 53 -2.20 0.09 4.98
N LEU A 54 -1.13 0.40 4.26
CA LEU A 54 0.25 0.45 4.78
C LEU A 54 0.43 1.56 5.82
N SER A 55 -0.20 2.72 5.60
CA SER A 55 -0.20 3.84 6.55
C SER A 55 -0.92 3.52 7.87
N ARG A 56 -1.99 2.72 7.82
CA ARG A 56 -2.72 2.25 9.02
C ARG A 56 -1.90 1.23 9.80
N ARG A 57 -1.26 0.29 9.09
CA ARG A 57 -0.36 -0.71 9.68
C ARG A 57 0.79 -0.04 10.45
N GLN A 58 1.49 0.94 9.84
CA GLN A 58 2.56 1.66 10.53
C GLN A 58 2.08 2.37 11.81
N LYS A 59 0.94 3.05 11.78
CA LYS A 59 0.38 3.72 12.97
C LYS A 59 0.03 2.74 14.08
N GLN A 60 -0.47 1.56 13.76
CA GLN A 60 -0.76 0.51 14.75
C GLN A 60 0.53 -0.06 15.34
N MET A 61 1.55 -0.34 14.52
CA MET A 61 2.83 -0.85 15.01
C MET A 61 3.55 0.11 15.97
N ARG A 62 3.48 1.44 15.72
CA ARG A 62 4.04 2.44 16.65
C ARG A 62 3.42 2.37 18.04
N LYS A 63 2.12 2.06 18.14
CA LYS A 63 1.44 1.91 19.45
C LYS A 63 1.97 0.73 20.26
N PHE A 64 2.49 -0.31 19.62
CA PHE A 64 3.06 -1.47 20.30
C PHE A 64 4.54 -1.32 20.66
N LEU A 65 5.24 -0.37 20.04
CA LEU A 65 6.66 -0.08 20.32
C LEU A 65 6.86 0.95 21.46
N THR A 66 5.78 1.50 22.01
CA THR A 66 5.84 2.46 23.13
C THR A 66 5.50 1.76 24.46
N ILE A 67 6.23 0.69 24.78
CA ILE A 67 6.16 -0.01 26.08
C ILE A 67 7.48 0.22 26.81
#